data_AF-A0A527ZQ72-F1
#
_entry.id   AF-A0A527ZQ72-F1
#
_cell.length_a   1.000
_cell.length_b   1.000
_cell.length_c   1.000
_cell.angle_alpha   90.00
_cell.angle_beta   90.00
_cell.angle_gamma   90.00
#
_symmetry.space_group_name_H-M   'P 1'
#
loop_
_entity.id
_entity.type
_entity.pdbx_description
1 polymer ?
#
loop_
_entity_poly.entity_id
_entity_poly.type
_entity_poly.pdbx_seq_one_letter_code
_entity_poly.pdbx_strand_id
1 'polypeptide(L)'
;VGVCELDDIAISILATVIGSKPEKGWVLVDAGWMALSRDRGTANQQIDQGYGVVCDEKGRVLEDVIVAQASQEHGILAIRAGSGKSMPDLPLGARVRILPNHACAMAAQHHFYSVVNGDSPKIEARWERIRGW
;
A
#
# COMPACT_ATOMS: atom_id res chain seq x y z
N VAL A 1 -6.30 5.13 -16.71
CA VAL A 1 -7.23 6.21 -17.14
C VAL A 1 -6.54 7.57 -17.20
N GLY A 2 -5.36 7.77 -16.59
CA GLY A 2 -4.51 8.95 -16.85
C GLY A 2 -5.15 10.28 -16.45
N VAL A 3 -6.06 10.25 -15.47
CA VAL A 3 -6.83 11.42 -14.99
C VAL A 3 -6.26 12.03 -13.71
N CYS A 4 -5.24 11.40 -13.13
CA CYS A 4 -4.52 11.86 -11.95
C CYS A 4 -3.12 11.24 -11.93
N GLU A 5 -2.20 11.89 -11.24
CA GLU A 5 -0.86 11.41 -10.91
C GLU A 5 -0.85 10.67 -9.57
N LEU A 6 0.24 9.96 -9.26
CA LEU A 6 0.38 9.28 -7.96
C LEU A 6 0.29 10.25 -6.77
N ASP A 7 0.78 11.48 -6.95
CA ASP A 7 0.78 12.52 -5.92
C ASP A 7 -0.62 13.09 -5.63
N ASP A 8 -1.59 12.85 -6.52
CA ASP A 8 -3.00 13.24 -6.30
C ASP A 8 -3.73 12.22 -5.40
N ILE A 9 -3.14 11.05 -5.12
CA ILE A 9 -3.77 9.97 -4.35
C ILE A 9 -3.71 10.29 -2.85
N ALA A 10 -4.83 10.77 -2.29
CA ALA A 10 -4.91 11.20 -0.89
C ALA A 10 -5.08 10.05 0.14
N ILE A 11 -5.35 8.81 -0.29
CA ILE A 11 -5.60 7.68 0.60
C ILE A 11 -4.49 6.63 0.50
N SER A 12 -4.07 6.10 1.65
CA SER A 12 -3.08 5.04 1.75
C SER A 12 -3.29 4.22 3.02
N ILE A 13 -2.84 2.97 3.03
CA ILE A 13 -2.71 2.17 4.26
C ILE A 13 -1.32 2.36 4.86
N LEU A 14 -1.25 2.70 6.14
CA LEU A 14 0.00 2.61 6.91
C LEU A 14 0.19 1.16 7.35
N ALA A 15 1.33 0.57 7.00
CA ALA A 15 1.66 -0.82 7.31
C ALA A 15 3.06 -0.90 7.96
N THR A 16 3.26 -1.94 8.76
CA THR A 16 4.52 -2.20 9.46
C THR A 16 5.22 -3.39 8.82
N VAL A 17 6.54 -3.29 8.63
CA VAL A 17 7.38 -4.42 8.26
C VAL A 17 7.46 -5.39 9.42
N ILE A 18 7.05 -6.64 9.18
CA ILE A 18 6.98 -7.72 10.17
C ILE A 18 7.93 -8.88 9.85
N GLY A 19 8.70 -8.78 8.75
CA GLY A 19 9.75 -9.72 8.44
C GLY A 19 10.31 -9.53 7.03
N SER A 20 11.32 -10.33 6.69
CA SER A 20 11.94 -10.33 5.36
C SER A 20 12.39 -11.74 4.98
N LYS A 21 12.42 -12.02 3.68
CA LYS A 21 13.04 -13.21 3.08
C LYS A 21 14.01 -12.76 2.00
N PRO A 22 15.26 -12.40 2.37
CA PRO A 22 16.25 -11.85 1.45
C PRO A 22 16.53 -12.78 0.26
N GLU A 23 16.51 -14.09 0.47
CA GLU A 23 16.71 -15.11 -0.56
C GLU A 23 15.63 -15.10 -1.66
N LYS A 24 14.49 -14.45 -1.40
CA LYS A 24 13.41 -14.23 -2.38
C LYS A 24 13.26 -12.76 -2.77
N GLY A 25 14.04 -11.86 -2.17
CA GLY A 25 13.85 -10.41 -2.31
C GLY A 25 12.52 -9.91 -1.75
N TRP A 26 11.98 -10.57 -0.70
CA TRP A 26 10.66 -10.24 -0.15
C TRP A 26 10.76 -9.48 1.18
N VAL A 27 9.87 -8.52 1.36
CA VAL A 27 9.58 -7.89 2.67
C VAL A 27 8.13 -8.18 3.02
N LEU A 28 7.87 -8.60 4.25
CA LEU A 28 6.54 -8.94 4.75
C LEU A 28 6.00 -7.75 5.55
N VAL A 29 4.75 -7.40 5.30
CA VAL A 29 4.02 -6.34 6.03
C VAL A 29 2.72 -6.85 6.61
N ASP A 30 2.23 -6.21 7.66
CA ASP A 30 0.96 -6.48 8.35
C ASP A 30 -0.31 -6.00 7.58
N ALA A 31 -0.15 -5.63 6.31
CA ALA A 31 -1.25 -5.24 5.43
C ALA A 31 -1.52 -6.30 4.36
N GLY A 32 -2.40 -7.24 4.67
CA GLY A 32 -2.94 -8.21 3.71
C GLY A 32 -4.18 -7.70 2.95
N TRP A 33 -4.89 -8.60 2.28
CA TRP A 33 -6.10 -8.23 1.53
C TRP A 33 -7.24 -7.78 2.45
N MET A 34 -7.21 -8.07 3.75
CA MET A 34 -8.16 -7.51 4.71
C MET A 34 -7.92 -6.00 4.91
N ALA A 35 -6.70 -5.49 4.71
CA ALA A 35 -6.43 -4.04 4.77
C ALA A 35 -6.57 -3.38 3.38
N LEU A 36 -6.14 -4.09 2.33
CA LEU A 36 -5.98 -3.55 0.97
C LEU A 36 -7.21 -3.79 0.07
N SER A 37 -8.11 -4.69 0.48
CA SER A 37 -9.07 -5.43 -0.37
C SER A 37 -8.41 -6.44 -1.31
N ARG A 38 -9.24 -7.25 -1.99
CA ARG A 38 -8.80 -8.18 -3.05
C ARG A 38 -8.76 -7.55 -4.44
N ASP A 39 -9.05 -6.25 -4.58
CA ASP A 39 -9.12 -5.58 -5.88
C ASP A 39 -7.76 -5.60 -6.60
N ARG A 40 -7.77 -6.02 -7.86
CA ARG A 40 -6.61 -6.09 -8.77
C ARG A 40 -6.90 -5.36 -10.09
N GLY A 41 -7.62 -4.24 -10.03
CA GLY A 41 -8.06 -3.47 -11.20
C GLY A 41 -6.94 -2.95 -12.11
N THR A 42 -5.69 -2.94 -11.64
CA THR A 42 -4.50 -2.60 -12.43
C THR A 42 -3.95 -3.76 -13.25
N ALA A 43 -4.36 -5.01 -13.00
CA ALA A 43 -3.75 -6.21 -13.59
C ALA A 43 -3.82 -6.25 -15.13
N ASN A 44 -4.85 -5.63 -15.72
CA ASN A 44 -5.03 -5.53 -17.18
C ASN A 44 -4.74 -4.11 -17.71
N GLN A 45 -4.10 -3.24 -16.92
CA GLN A 45 -3.67 -1.92 -17.38
C GLN A 45 -2.24 -1.97 -17.92
N GLN A 46 -1.74 -0.84 -18.43
CA GLN A 46 -0.36 -0.75 -18.94
C GLN A 46 0.70 -1.14 -17.89
N ILE A 47 0.43 -0.83 -16.62
CA ILE A 47 1.31 -1.15 -15.49
C ILE A 47 0.47 -1.85 -14.42
N ASP A 48 0.82 -3.09 -14.10
CA ASP A 48 0.18 -3.84 -13.03
C ASP A 48 0.79 -3.51 -11.66
N GLN A 49 0.05 -2.78 -10.82
CA GLN A 49 0.48 -2.35 -9.49
C GLN A 49 0.35 -3.39 -8.36
N GLY A 50 0.09 -4.67 -8.67
CA GLY A 50 -0.07 -5.67 -7.61
C GLY A 50 -1.27 -5.34 -6.71
N TYR A 51 -1.18 -5.51 -5.40
CA TYR A 51 -2.22 -5.05 -4.46
C TYR A 51 -2.05 -3.58 -4.05
N GLY A 52 -1.02 -2.89 -4.54
CA GLY A 52 -0.80 -1.47 -4.28
C GLY A 52 0.66 -1.04 -4.49
N VAL A 53 0.83 0.26 -4.72
CA VAL A 53 2.16 0.91 -4.84
C VAL A 53 2.67 1.24 -3.44
N VAL A 54 3.93 0.93 -3.16
CA VAL A 54 4.53 1.18 -1.85
C VAL A 54 5.21 2.54 -1.82
N CYS A 55 5.04 3.24 -0.70
CA CYS A 55 5.68 4.50 -0.38
C CYS A 55 6.42 4.37 0.96
N ASP A 56 7.38 5.25 1.21
CA ASP A 56 7.92 5.44 2.55
C ASP A 56 6.84 5.96 3.53
N GLU A 57 7.18 6.08 4.82
CA GLU A 57 6.25 6.60 5.83
C GLU A 57 5.72 8.01 5.49
N LYS A 58 6.50 8.82 4.75
CA LYS A 58 6.14 10.18 4.35
C LYS A 58 5.29 10.23 3.07
N GLY A 59 4.97 9.08 2.48
CA GLY A 59 4.15 8.99 1.27
C GLY A 59 4.94 9.17 -0.03
N ARG A 60 6.28 9.10 0.01
CA ARG A 60 7.11 9.16 -1.19
C ARG A 60 7.18 7.78 -1.83
N VAL A 61 6.84 7.68 -3.11
CA VAL A 61 6.82 6.42 -3.84
C VAL A 61 8.20 5.75 -3.80
N LEU A 62 8.21 4.47 -3.41
CA LEU A 62 9.38 3.61 -3.54
C LEU A 62 9.34 2.97 -4.93
N GLU A 63 10.20 3.43 -5.82
CA GLU A 63 10.18 3.06 -7.23
C GLU A 63 10.15 1.54 -7.44
N ASP A 64 9.14 1.07 -8.17
CA ASP A 64 8.87 -0.34 -8.49
C ASP A 64 8.70 -1.29 -7.30
N VAL A 65 8.58 -0.79 -6.07
CA VAL A 65 8.16 -1.59 -4.93
C VAL A 65 6.63 -1.67 -4.91
N ILE A 66 6.09 -2.88 -5.03
CA ILE A 66 4.65 -3.14 -5.01
C ILE A 66 4.31 -4.22 -3.99
N VAL A 67 3.05 -4.28 -3.55
CA VAL A 67 2.51 -5.44 -2.83
C VAL A 67 2.23 -6.54 -3.85
N ALA A 68 3.20 -7.41 -4.13
CA ALA A 68 3.08 -8.44 -5.17
C ALA A 68 2.09 -9.56 -4.79
N GLN A 69 1.95 -9.86 -3.50
CA GLN A 69 1.04 -10.89 -3.01
C GLN A 69 0.39 -10.45 -1.70
N ALA A 70 -0.81 -10.96 -1.43
CA ALA A 70 -1.52 -10.72 -0.19
C ALA A 70 -2.22 -11.99 0.30
N SER A 71 -1.87 -12.43 1.51
CA SER A 71 -2.72 -13.28 2.34
C SER A 71 -3.74 -12.41 3.09
N GLN A 72 -4.52 -12.97 4.01
CA GLN A 72 -5.55 -12.21 4.73
C GLN A 72 -4.97 -10.99 5.45
N GLU A 73 -3.96 -11.20 6.30
CA GLU A 73 -3.38 -10.15 7.14
C GLU A 73 -1.93 -9.83 6.76
N HIS A 74 -1.36 -10.51 5.76
CA HIS A 74 0.04 -10.29 5.37
C HIS A 74 0.14 -9.90 3.90
N GLY A 75 0.87 -8.82 3.64
CA GLY A 75 1.33 -8.42 2.32
C GLY A 75 2.78 -8.84 2.08
N ILE A 76 3.12 -9.12 0.83
CA ILE A 76 4.50 -9.35 0.39
C ILE A 76 4.88 -8.20 -0.54
N LEU A 77 5.82 -7.37 -0.09
CA LEU A 77 6.46 -6.37 -0.92
C LEU A 77 7.56 -7.03 -1.76
N ALA A 78 7.60 -6.68 -3.04
CA ALA A 78 8.63 -7.12 -3.96
C ALA A 78 8.91 -6.03 -4.99
N ILE A 79 10.10 -6.11 -5.60
CA ILE A 79 10.38 -5.34 -6.82
C ILE A 79 9.53 -5.91 -7.96
N ARG A 80 8.89 -5.03 -8.72
CA ARG A 80 8.11 -5.37 -9.91
C ARG A 80 8.95 -6.21 -10.87
N ALA A 81 8.35 -7.28 -11.40
CA ALA A 81 9.01 -8.14 -12.38
C ALA A 81 9.50 -7.33 -13.58
N GLY A 82 10.77 -7.55 -13.97
CA GLY A 82 11.41 -6.84 -15.08
C GLY A 82 12.01 -5.47 -14.74
N SER A 83 11.84 -4.98 -13.50
CA SER A 83 12.51 -3.75 -13.05
C SER A 83 14.00 -3.99 -12.78
N GLY A 84 14.82 -2.97 -13.08
CA GLY A 84 16.24 -2.93 -12.71
C GLY A 84 16.50 -2.36 -11.32
N LYS A 85 15.45 -2.08 -10.53
CA LYS A 85 15.55 -1.51 -9.18
C LYS A 85 15.89 -2.59 -8.15
N SER A 86 16.45 -2.17 -7.03
CA SER A 86 16.71 -3.02 -5.86
C SER A 86 15.75 -2.68 -4.72
N MET A 87 15.41 -3.69 -3.92
CA MET A 87 14.61 -3.47 -2.70
C MET A 87 15.34 -2.47 -1.78
N PRO A 88 14.71 -1.37 -1.35
CA PRO A 88 15.28 -0.47 -0.35
C PRO A 88 15.41 -1.17 1.01
N ASP A 89 16.27 -0.64 1.88
CA ASP A 89 16.41 -1.16 3.24
C ASP A 89 15.15 -0.83 4.06
N LEU A 90 14.40 -1.88 4.38
CA LEU A 90 13.15 -1.83 5.14
C LEU A 90 13.28 -2.78 6.34
N PRO A 91 13.89 -2.33 7.45
CA PRO A 91 14.11 -3.17 8.61
C PRO A 91 12.80 -3.52 9.31
N LEU A 92 12.84 -4.56 10.15
CA LEU A 92 11.72 -4.94 11.01
C LEU A 92 11.23 -3.74 11.83
N GLY A 93 9.92 -3.50 11.84
CA GLY A 93 9.29 -2.35 12.50
C GLY A 93 9.28 -1.06 11.69
N ALA A 94 9.94 -1.00 10.53
CA ALA A 94 9.80 0.13 9.62
C ALA A 94 8.35 0.27 9.16
N ARG A 95 7.90 1.51 8.95
CA ARG A 95 6.55 1.80 8.45
C ARG A 95 6.61 2.23 6.99
N VAL A 96 5.64 1.75 6.23
CA VAL A 96 5.44 2.09 4.81
C VAL A 96 4.00 2.50 4.60
N ARG A 97 3.74 3.25 3.53
CA ARG A 97 2.38 3.57 3.07
C ARG A 97 2.08 2.81 1.78
N ILE A 98 0.85 2.34 1.61
CA ILE A 98 0.44 1.57 0.42
C ILE A 98 -0.73 2.29 -0.25
N LEU A 99 -0.54 2.70 -1.50
CA LEU A 99 -1.55 3.33 -2.34
C LEU A 99 -2.47 2.25 -2.95
N PRO A 100 -3.80 2.48 -3.01
CA PRO A 100 -4.75 1.49 -3.52
C PRO A 100 -4.71 1.31 -5.03
N ASN A 101 -5.11 0.13 -5.49
CA ASN A 101 -5.65 -0.04 -6.85
C ASN A 101 -6.99 0.68 -7.02
N HIS A 102 -7.85 0.57 -6.01
CA HIS A 102 -9.21 1.08 -6.02
C HIS A 102 -9.57 1.64 -4.64
N ALA A 103 -9.64 2.97 -4.55
CA ALA A 103 -9.88 3.67 -3.29
C ALA A 103 -11.17 3.19 -2.59
N CYS A 104 -12.27 2.98 -3.31
CA CYS A 104 -13.54 2.54 -2.72
C CYS A 104 -13.42 1.14 -2.09
N ALA A 105 -12.77 0.20 -2.78
CA ALA A 105 -12.63 -1.18 -2.32
C ALA A 105 -11.74 -1.28 -1.07
N MET A 106 -10.60 -0.57 -1.08
CA MET A 106 -9.72 -0.47 0.08
C MET A 106 -10.42 0.21 1.25
N ALA A 107 -11.03 1.39 1.03
CA ALA A 107 -11.70 2.16 2.08
C ALA A 107 -12.85 1.39 2.73
N ALA A 108 -13.50 0.47 2.00
CA ALA A 108 -14.56 -0.38 2.55
C ALA A 108 -14.08 -1.40 3.60
N GLN A 109 -12.78 -1.69 3.66
CA GLN A 109 -12.23 -2.59 4.67
C GLN A 109 -12.02 -1.92 6.03
N HIS A 110 -12.15 -0.60 6.12
CA HIS A 110 -11.83 0.16 7.32
C HIS A 110 -13.08 0.78 7.93
N HIS A 111 -13.16 0.71 9.26
CA HIS A 111 -14.28 1.29 10.02
C HIS A 111 -14.22 2.82 10.10
N PHE A 112 -13.01 3.35 10.15
CA PHE A 112 -12.74 4.78 10.22
C PHE A 112 -11.46 5.09 9.45
N TYR A 113 -11.25 6.37 9.15
CA TYR A 113 -10.03 6.86 8.53
C TYR A 113 -9.31 7.79 9.49
N SER A 114 -7.98 7.63 9.59
CA SER A 114 -7.11 8.60 10.26
C SER A 114 -6.73 9.68 9.26
N VAL A 115 -7.13 10.92 9.52
CA VAL A 115 -6.89 12.05 8.63
C VAL A 115 -5.60 12.74 9.04
N VAL A 116 -4.73 12.95 8.07
CA VAL A 116 -3.43 13.61 8.24
C VAL A 116 -3.32 14.76 7.24
N ASN A 117 -2.45 15.71 7.55
CA ASN A 117 -2.14 16.84 6.67
C ASN A 117 -0.76 16.64 6.04
N GLY A 118 -0.74 16.34 4.74
CA GLY A 118 0.49 16.07 3.98
C GLY A 118 1.26 14.85 4.52
N ASP A 119 2.56 15.06 4.78
CA ASP A 119 3.48 14.03 5.31
C ASP A 119 3.54 14.02 6.85
N SER A 120 2.73 14.85 7.52
CA SER A 120 2.67 14.89 8.98
C SER A 120 2.14 13.57 9.55
N PRO A 121 2.82 12.95 10.52
CA PRO A 121 2.32 11.76 11.20
C PRO A 121 1.20 12.07 12.21
N LYS A 122 0.87 13.35 12.42
CA LYS A 122 -0.17 13.76 13.36
C LYS A 122 -1.55 13.49 12.78
N ILE A 123 -2.34 12.72 13.52
CA ILE A 123 -3.76 12.52 13.22
C ILE A 123 -4.51 13.80 13.62
N GLU A 124 -5.06 14.49 12.63
CA GLU A 124 -5.85 15.71 12.82
C GLU A 124 -7.32 15.41 13.09
N ALA A 125 -7.83 14.33 12.50
CA ALA A 125 -9.20 13.89 12.71
C ALA A 125 -9.34 12.37 12.53
N ARG A 126 -10.44 11.84 13.05
CA ARG A 126 -10.91 10.49 12.77
C ARG A 126 -12.28 10.59 12.12
N TRP A 127 -12.40 10.07 10.90
CA TRP A 127 -13.66 10.05 10.16
C TRP A 127 -14.27 8.66 10.19
N GLU A 128 -15.46 8.52 10.77
CA GLU A 128 -16.21 7.26 10.78
C GLU A 128 -16.81 6.98 9.40
N ARG A 129 -16.77 5.72 8.97
CA ARG A 129 -17.36 5.28 7.70
C ARG A 129 -18.73 4.64 7.97
N ILE A 130 -19.77 5.12 7.27
CA ILE A 130 -21.08 4.44 7.24
C ILE A 130 -20.95 3.15 6.41
N ARG A 131 -21.48 2.04 6.93
CA ARG A 131 -21.38 0.70 6.31
C ARG A 131 -22.66 -0.09 6.42
N GLY A 132 -22.84 -1.06 5.52
CA GLY A 132 -24.03 -1.91 5.44
C GLY A 132 -25.07 -1.36 4.47
N TRP A 133 -26.29 -1.87 4.60
CA TRP A 133 -27.50 -1.47 3.90
C TRP A 133 -28.62 -1.29 4.91
#